data_AF-A0A3B9W0V7-F1
#
_entry.id   AF-A0A3B9W0V7-F1
#
_cell.length_a   1.000
_cell.length_b   1.000
_cell.length_c   1.000
_cell.angle_alpha   90.00
_cell.angle_beta   90.00
_cell.angle_gamma   90.00
#
_symmetry.space_group_name_H-M   'P 1'
#
loop_
_entity.id
_entity.type
_entity.pdbx_description
1 polymer ?
#
loop_
_entity_poly.entity_id
_entity_poly.type
_entity_poly.pdbx_seq_one_letter_code
_entity_poly.pdbx_strand_id
1 'polypeptide(L)'
;NHFIEVSADETDAVWLFLHSGSRGIGNKIAQHHIGVAQQVTRKRGTRLPDPDLAYLEEGTSEFTRYIKELRWAQHFALLNREEMMDRVITQFGHWVGGHVRERERINCHHNFTQQETHYGKSVWVSRKGAIRAEPGDPGLIPGSMGTASYVVEGLGNPVSLNSSPHGAGREYSRTAARKTFSLAELKTAMLGIEFRATEAFIDEIPAAYKPIDQVMRDAADLVRVRHKLRQLINVKGD
;
A
#
# COMPACT_ATOMS: atom_id res chain seq x y z
N ASN A 1 2.67 7.24 -1.71
CA ASN A 1 1.32 7.80 -1.86
C ASN A 1 0.63 7.70 -0.50
N HIS A 2 1.14 8.35 0.55
CA HIS A 2 0.56 8.24 1.89
C HIS A 2 -0.64 9.19 2.03
N PHE A 3 -1.69 8.78 2.73
CA PHE A 3 -2.91 9.57 2.91
C PHE A 3 -3.74 9.08 4.10
N ILE A 4 -4.70 9.90 4.51
CA ILE A 4 -5.87 9.54 5.32
C ILE A 4 -7.11 9.87 4.48
N GLU A 5 -8.09 8.98 4.45
CA GLU A 5 -9.37 9.17 3.78
C GLU A 5 -10.52 8.94 4.77
N VAL A 6 -11.55 9.77 4.68
CA VAL A 6 -12.87 9.45 5.21
C VAL A 6 -13.72 9.05 4.02
N SER A 7 -14.27 7.85 4.04
CA SER A 7 -15.05 7.30 2.95
C SER A 7 -16.40 6.76 3.43
N ALA A 8 -17.36 6.66 2.52
CA ALA A 8 -18.61 5.95 2.74
C ALA A 8 -18.66 4.71 1.85
N ASP A 9 -19.20 3.61 2.35
CA ASP A 9 -19.52 2.44 1.53
C ASP A 9 -20.92 2.53 0.89
N GLU A 10 -21.34 1.48 0.20
CA GLU A 10 -22.66 1.38 -0.45
C GLU A 10 -23.86 1.44 0.51
N THR A 11 -23.63 1.32 1.82
CA THR A 11 -24.65 1.43 2.88
C THR A 11 -24.58 2.75 3.66
N ASP A 12 -23.76 3.69 3.18
CA ASP A 12 -23.41 4.94 3.86
C ASP A 12 -22.71 4.75 5.22
N ALA A 13 -22.16 3.56 5.49
CA ALA A 13 -21.31 3.38 6.66
C ALA A 13 -19.95 4.05 6.43
N VAL A 14 -19.45 4.72 7.47
CA VAL A 14 -18.23 5.53 7.39
C VAL A 14 -17.00 4.67 7.67
N TRP A 15 -16.02 4.75 6.78
CA TRP A 15 -14.72 4.13 6.88
C TRP A 15 -13.64 5.19 7.05
N LEU A 16 -12.77 5.01 8.05
CA LEU A 16 -11.54 5.77 8.22
C LEU A 16 -10.40 4.96 7.64
N PHE A 17 -9.82 5.41 6.54
CA PHE A 17 -8.80 4.67 5.79
C PHE A 17 -7.46 5.39 5.92
N LEU A 18 -6.45 4.69 6.43
CA LEU A 18 -5.08 5.17 6.49
C LEU A 18 -4.15 4.38 5.55
N HIS A 19 -3.38 5.09 4.74
CA HIS A 19 -2.30 4.49 3.97
C HIS A 19 -0.94 5.10 4.37
N SER A 20 -0.14 4.31 5.11
CA SER A 20 1.20 4.71 5.58
C SER A 20 2.13 3.50 5.72
N GLY A 21 3.43 3.75 5.83
CA GLY A 21 4.46 2.72 5.95
C GLY A 21 5.49 3.02 7.04
N SER A 22 6.66 2.41 6.93
CA SER A 22 7.79 2.53 7.87
C SER A 22 8.52 3.88 7.85
N ARG A 23 7.89 4.92 7.28
CA ARG A 23 8.46 6.27 7.10
C ARG A 23 9.88 6.21 6.50
N GLY A 24 10.74 7.16 6.87
CA GLY A 24 12.10 7.25 6.34
C GLY A 24 13.03 6.11 6.81
N ILE A 25 12.77 5.50 7.96
CA ILE A 25 13.69 4.50 8.53
C ILE A 25 13.71 3.21 7.71
N GLY A 26 12.55 2.72 7.25
CA GLY A 26 12.52 1.54 6.38
C GLY A 26 13.21 1.78 5.04
N ASN A 27 13.13 3.00 4.49
CA ASN A 27 13.88 3.34 3.28
C ASN A 27 15.39 3.30 3.52
N LYS A 28 15.88 3.84 4.64
CA LYS A 28 17.31 3.77 4.99
C LYS A 28 17.80 2.33 5.14
N ILE A 29 17.03 1.47 5.80
CA ILE A 29 17.31 0.03 5.92
C ILE A 29 17.38 -0.62 4.54
N ALA A 30 16.38 -0.37 3.68
CA ALA A 30 16.36 -0.92 2.33
C ALA A 30 17.58 -0.49 1.50
N GLN A 31 17.91 0.81 1.48
CA GLN A 31 19.07 1.33 0.74
C GLN A 31 20.39 0.72 1.24
N HIS A 32 20.54 0.53 2.55
CA HIS A 32 21.71 -0.15 3.11
C HIS A 32 21.84 -1.58 2.56
N HIS A 33 20.80 -2.39 2.67
CA HIS A 33 20.85 -3.80 2.25
C HIS A 33 20.91 -3.98 0.73
N ILE A 34 20.32 -3.08 -0.05
CA ILE A 34 20.52 -3.02 -1.51
C ILE A 34 22.01 -2.83 -1.83
N GLY A 35 22.67 -1.87 -1.17
CA GLY A 35 24.10 -1.65 -1.34
C GLY A 35 24.95 -2.87 -0.96
N VAL A 36 24.61 -3.55 0.14
CA VAL A 36 25.27 -4.80 0.55
C VAL A 36 25.07 -5.90 -0.51
N ALA A 37 23.84 -6.11 -0.98
CA ALA A 37 23.53 -7.11 -2.00
C ALA A 37 24.29 -6.86 -3.32
N GLN A 38 24.37 -5.60 -3.75
CA GLN A 38 25.14 -5.22 -4.94
C GLN A 38 26.64 -5.48 -4.77
N GLN A 39 27.20 -5.20 -3.59
CA GLN A 39 28.60 -5.51 -3.30
C GLN A 39 28.89 -7.01 -3.28
N VAL A 40 28.01 -7.81 -2.65
CA VAL A 40 28.12 -9.28 -2.61
C VAL A 40 28.05 -9.86 -4.02
N THR A 41 27.07 -9.44 -4.82
CA THR A 41 26.93 -9.82 -6.23
C THR A 41 28.21 -9.55 -7.02
N ARG A 42 28.77 -8.33 -6.90
CA ARG A 42 30.03 -7.96 -7.58
C ARG A 42 31.21 -8.83 -7.14
N LYS A 43 31.37 -9.07 -5.83
CA LYS A 43 32.46 -9.89 -5.29
C LYS A 43 32.42 -11.33 -5.78
N ARG A 44 31.22 -11.88 -5.99
CA ARG A 44 31.01 -13.23 -6.52
C ARG A 44 31.18 -13.33 -8.04
N GLY A 45 31.29 -12.20 -8.73
CA GLY A 45 31.36 -12.17 -10.19
C GLY A 45 30.05 -12.56 -10.89
N THR A 46 28.92 -12.59 -10.16
CA THR A 46 27.62 -12.92 -10.72
C THR A 46 27.14 -11.81 -11.65
N ARG A 47 26.85 -12.15 -12.91
CA ARG A 47 26.21 -11.22 -13.85
C ARG A 47 24.70 -11.28 -13.70
N LEU A 48 24.09 -10.14 -13.38
CA LEU A 48 22.64 -9.97 -13.35
C LEU A 48 22.18 -9.19 -14.58
N PRO A 49 20.95 -9.42 -15.07
CA PRO A 49 20.36 -8.61 -16.13
C PRO A 49 20.26 -7.12 -15.76
N ASP A 50 20.06 -6.84 -14.46
CA ASP A 50 19.99 -5.49 -13.91
C ASP A 50 20.64 -5.48 -12.50
N PRO A 51 21.48 -4.49 -12.16
CA PRO A 51 22.04 -4.33 -10.81
C PRO A 51 21.02 -4.22 -9.68
N ASP A 52 19.80 -3.77 -9.96
CA ASP A 52 18.70 -3.66 -8.97
C ASP A 52 18.07 -5.02 -8.63
N LEU A 53 18.45 -6.09 -9.36
CA LEU A 53 18.08 -7.47 -9.04
C LEU A 53 19.07 -8.15 -8.09
N ALA A 54 20.01 -7.40 -7.50
CA ALA A 54 20.93 -7.94 -6.51
C ALA A 54 20.18 -8.47 -5.28
N TYR A 55 20.61 -9.64 -4.79
CA TYR A 55 19.95 -10.36 -3.70
C TYR A 55 20.95 -10.84 -2.64
N LEU A 56 20.40 -11.24 -1.49
CA LEU A 56 21.14 -11.89 -0.40
C LEU A 56 20.68 -13.34 -0.31
N GLU A 57 21.62 -14.26 -0.12
CA GLU A 57 21.32 -15.69 -0.03
C GLU A 57 21.00 -16.11 1.40
N GLU A 58 19.94 -16.92 1.55
CA GLU A 58 19.59 -17.54 2.82
C GLU A 58 20.78 -18.33 3.40
N GLY A 59 20.96 -18.22 4.72
CA GLY A 59 22.08 -18.82 5.44
C GLY A 59 23.32 -17.93 5.56
N THR A 60 23.40 -16.80 4.85
CA THR A 60 24.51 -15.84 5.07
C THR A 60 24.24 -14.88 6.23
N SER A 61 25.31 -14.27 6.75
CA SER A 61 25.22 -13.26 7.80
C SER A 61 24.46 -12.00 7.34
N GLU A 62 24.65 -11.61 6.08
CA GLU A 62 24.04 -10.45 5.44
C GLU A 62 22.53 -10.66 5.30
N PHE A 63 22.11 -11.84 4.83
CA PHE A 63 20.70 -12.22 4.77
C PHE A 63 20.05 -12.23 6.15
N THR A 64 20.70 -12.85 7.13
CA THR A 64 20.19 -12.92 8.51
C THR A 64 19.98 -11.52 9.09
N ARG A 65 20.94 -10.62 8.85
CA ARG A 65 20.84 -9.23 9.27
C ARG A 65 19.71 -8.49 8.54
N TYR A 66 19.62 -8.64 7.22
CA TYR A 66 18.55 -8.06 6.42
C TYR A 66 17.17 -8.48 6.92
N ILE A 67 16.92 -9.77 7.10
CA ILE A 67 15.63 -10.28 7.56
C ILE A 67 15.27 -9.73 8.95
N LYS A 68 16.25 -9.64 9.87
CA LYS A 68 16.02 -9.04 11.19
C LYS A 68 15.60 -7.58 11.10
N GLU A 69 16.33 -6.77 10.35
CA GLU A 69 16.06 -5.34 10.21
C GLU A 69 14.79 -5.07 9.39
N LEU A 70 14.49 -5.90 8.39
CA LEU A 70 13.25 -5.88 7.62
C LEU A 70 12.04 -6.17 8.52
N ARG A 71 12.09 -7.24 9.32
CA ARG A 71 11.00 -7.60 10.25
C ARG A 71 10.77 -6.48 11.27
N TRP A 72 11.83 -5.85 11.76
CA TRP A 72 11.71 -4.67 12.60
C TRP A 72 11.00 -3.52 11.87
N ALA A 73 11.38 -3.22 10.63
CA ALA A 73 10.75 -2.14 9.85
C ALA A 73 9.27 -2.44 9.53
N GLN A 74 8.92 -3.70 9.27
CA GLN A 74 7.54 -4.15 9.10
C GLN A 74 6.73 -3.96 10.40
N HIS A 75 7.28 -4.38 11.54
CA HIS A 75 6.61 -4.19 12.84
C HIS A 75 6.47 -2.71 13.19
N PHE A 76 7.50 -1.89 12.94
CA PHE A 76 7.41 -0.44 13.08
C PHE A 76 6.30 0.15 12.20
N ALA A 77 6.19 -0.27 10.95
CA ALA A 77 5.12 0.19 10.05
C ALA A 77 3.72 -0.19 10.55
N LEU A 78 3.56 -1.39 11.11
CA LEU A 78 2.32 -1.84 11.75
C LEU A 78 1.94 -0.91 12.91
N LEU A 79 2.82 -0.76 13.91
CA LEU A 79 2.57 0.07 15.08
C LEU A 79 2.37 1.54 14.73
N ASN A 80 3.13 2.04 13.75
CA ASN A 80 2.96 3.40 13.25
C ASN A 80 1.55 3.60 12.64
N ARG A 81 1.00 2.60 11.94
CA ARG A 81 -0.38 2.69 11.43
C ARG A 81 -1.41 2.60 12.55
N GLU A 82 -1.21 1.73 13.54
CA GLU A 82 -2.12 1.64 14.71
C GLU A 82 -2.20 2.98 15.44
N GLU A 83 -1.06 3.55 15.82
CA GLU A 83 -0.99 4.85 16.51
C GLU A 83 -1.60 5.99 15.67
N MET A 84 -1.30 6.02 14.37
CA MET A 84 -1.88 7.02 13.47
C MET A 84 -3.40 6.85 13.35
N MET A 85 -3.91 5.62 13.27
CA MET A 85 -5.34 5.36 13.15
C MET A 85 -6.07 5.76 14.43
N ASP A 86 -5.52 5.46 15.60
CA ASP A 86 -6.13 5.84 16.89
C ASP A 86 -6.24 7.38 17.04
N ARG A 87 -5.24 8.12 16.54
CA ARG A 87 -5.31 9.59 16.44
C ARG A 87 -6.37 10.06 15.46
N VAL A 88 -6.51 9.40 14.30
CA VAL A 88 -7.54 9.73 13.31
C VAL A 88 -8.93 9.50 13.89
N ILE A 89 -9.16 8.36 14.54
CA ILE A 89 -10.42 8.02 15.22
C ILE A 89 -10.76 9.08 16.28
N THR A 90 -9.77 9.44 17.11
CA THR A 90 -9.94 10.45 18.16
C THR A 90 -10.32 11.82 17.56
N GLN A 91 -9.56 12.27 16.55
CA GLN A 91 -9.80 13.56 15.90
C GLN A 91 -11.15 13.60 15.17
N PHE A 92 -11.53 12.50 14.50
CA PHE A 92 -12.81 12.39 13.83
C PHE A 92 -13.97 12.45 14.83
N GLY A 93 -13.85 11.75 15.98
CA GLY A 93 -14.80 11.84 17.08
C GLY A 93 -15.02 13.27 17.58
N HIS A 94 -13.92 13.98 17.88
CA HIS A 94 -14.00 15.39 18.27
C HIS A 94 -14.71 16.26 17.23
N TRP A 95 -14.41 16.05 15.94
CA TRP A 95 -15.02 16.81 14.85
C TRP A 95 -16.52 16.56 14.71
N VAL A 96 -16.99 15.31 14.85
CA VAL A 96 -18.43 15.00 14.81
C VAL A 96 -19.16 15.29 16.13
N GLY A 97 -18.47 15.78 17.16
CA GLY A 97 -19.05 16.06 18.46
C GLY A 97 -19.42 14.81 19.26
N GLY A 98 -18.73 13.68 19.04
CA GLY A 98 -19.07 12.40 19.66
C GLY A 98 -17.90 11.43 19.77
N HIS A 99 -18.21 10.17 20.09
CA HIS A 99 -17.24 9.09 20.12
C HIS A 99 -17.46 8.14 18.94
N VAL A 100 -16.37 7.76 18.27
CA VAL A 100 -16.40 6.76 17.21
C VAL A 100 -16.45 5.38 17.83
N ARG A 101 -17.56 4.68 17.64
CA ARG A 101 -17.65 3.25 17.96
C ARG A 101 -17.11 2.44 16.79
N GLU A 102 -15.86 2.00 16.91
CA GLU A 102 -15.22 1.13 15.93
C GLU A 102 -15.98 -0.22 15.82
N ARG A 103 -16.28 -0.61 14.58
CA ARG A 103 -16.97 -1.88 14.27
C ARG A 103 -16.01 -2.94 13.77
N GLU A 104 -15.02 -2.52 13.00
CA GLU A 104 -14.04 -3.39 12.36
C GLU A 104 -12.74 -2.60 12.18
N ARG A 105 -11.62 -3.30 12.38
CA ARG A 105 -10.28 -2.80 12.07
C ARG A 105 -9.60 -3.74 11.09
N ILE A 106 -9.10 -3.20 9.99
CA ILE A 106 -8.32 -3.94 9.00
C ILE A 106 -6.95 -3.30 8.88
N ASN A 107 -5.89 -4.11 8.99
CA ASN A 107 -4.51 -3.68 8.80
C ASN A 107 -3.78 -4.67 7.90
N CYS A 108 -3.35 -4.20 6.73
CA CYS A 108 -2.63 -5.03 5.77
C CYS A 108 -1.31 -4.37 5.31
N HIS A 109 -0.27 -5.19 5.18
CA HIS A 109 0.99 -4.80 4.55
C HIS A 109 0.92 -5.05 3.05
N HIS A 110 1.61 -4.21 2.27
CA HIS A 110 1.76 -4.40 0.82
C HIS A 110 3.21 -4.33 0.31
N ASN A 111 4.14 -4.03 1.21
CA ASN A 111 5.58 -4.10 0.98
C ASN A 111 6.19 -4.88 2.15
N PHE A 112 6.42 -6.17 1.95
CA PHE A 112 6.92 -7.06 3.00
C PHE A 112 7.48 -8.35 2.41
N THR A 113 8.38 -8.99 3.17
CA THR A 113 8.88 -10.32 2.86
C THR A 113 8.72 -11.20 4.09
N GLN A 114 8.18 -12.40 3.89
CA GLN A 114 7.98 -13.36 4.96
C GLN A 114 8.12 -14.79 4.46
N GLN A 115 8.32 -15.72 5.39
CA GLN A 115 8.42 -17.13 5.10
C GLN A 115 7.02 -17.74 5.07
N GLU A 116 6.70 -18.47 4.01
CA GLU A 116 5.39 -19.07 3.77
C GLU A 116 5.55 -20.50 3.25
N THR A 117 4.49 -21.30 3.37
CA THR A 117 4.46 -22.64 2.78
C THR A 117 3.57 -22.64 1.56
N HIS A 118 4.15 -22.90 0.39
CA HIS A 118 3.45 -23.00 -0.88
C HIS A 118 3.89 -24.26 -1.62
N TYR A 119 2.95 -25.02 -2.17
CA TYR A 119 3.23 -26.26 -2.92
C TYR A 119 4.13 -27.25 -2.15
N GLY A 120 3.92 -27.36 -0.83
CA GLY A 120 4.70 -28.24 0.05
C GLY A 120 6.14 -27.77 0.34
N LYS A 121 6.51 -26.55 -0.03
CA LYS A 121 7.84 -25.97 0.21
C LYS A 121 7.75 -24.73 1.07
N SER A 122 8.70 -24.59 2.00
CA SER A 122 8.94 -23.34 2.71
C SER A 122 9.73 -22.39 1.80
N VAL A 123 9.19 -21.21 1.55
CA VAL A 123 9.77 -20.20 0.66
C VAL A 123 9.68 -18.80 1.27
N TRP A 124 10.58 -17.91 0.87
CA TRP A 124 10.48 -16.48 1.18
C TRP A 124 9.67 -15.77 0.11
N VAL A 125 8.46 -15.33 0.45
CA VAL A 125 7.59 -14.58 -0.45
C VAL A 125 7.81 -13.09 -0.24
N SER A 126 8.29 -12.40 -1.28
CA SER A 126 8.46 -10.95 -1.27
C SER A 126 7.32 -10.29 -2.03
N ARG A 127 6.54 -9.45 -1.36
CA ARG A 127 5.46 -8.68 -1.95
C ARG A 127 5.86 -7.21 -2.00
N LYS A 128 5.78 -6.60 -3.18
CA LYS A 128 6.02 -5.18 -3.44
C LYS A 128 4.85 -4.61 -4.23
N GLY A 129 3.98 -3.85 -3.57
CA GLY A 129 2.70 -3.41 -4.14
C GLY A 129 1.65 -4.53 -4.22
N ALA A 130 1.74 -5.54 -3.35
CA ALA A 130 0.79 -6.64 -3.29
C ALA A 130 0.51 -7.02 -1.82
N ILE A 131 -0.73 -7.37 -1.51
CA ILE A 131 -1.17 -7.85 -0.20
C ILE A 131 -1.18 -9.38 -0.16
N ARG A 132 -1.11 -9.95 1.04
CA ARG A 132 -1.51 -11.36 1.26
C ARG A 132 -3.02 -11.46 1.14
N ALA A 133 -3.48 -12.54 0.52
CA ALA A 133 -4.88 -12.81 0.17
C ALA A 133 -5.18 -14.31 0.34
N GLU A 134 -4.87 -14.88 1.50
CA GLU A 134 -5.35 -16.21 1.87
C GLU A 134 -6.88 -16.23 1.98
N PRO A 135 -7.52 -17.41 1.94
CA PRO A 135 -8.96 -17.51 2.13
C PRO A 135 -9.40 -16.85 3.44
N GLY A 136 -10.24 -15.82 3.35
CA GLY A 136 -10.77 -15.10 4.51
C GLY A 136 -9.89 -13.95 5.04
N ASP A 137 -8.68 -13.73 4.51
CA ASP A 137 -7.84 -12.61 4.93
C ASP A 137 -8.53 -11.27 4.56
N PRO A 138 -8.79 -10.36 5.51
CA PRO A 138 -9.29 -9.04 5.17
C PRO A 138 -8.17 -8.20 4.54
N GLY A 139 -8.50 -7.47 3.48
CA GLY A 139 -7.56 -6.65 2.74
C GLY A 139 -8.14 -5.29 2.39
N LEU A 140 -7.25 -4.37 2.06
CA LEU A 140 -7.59 -3.04 1.57
C LEU A 140 -6.87 -2.81 0.24
N ILE A 141 -7.62 -2.37 -0.77
CA ILE A 141 -7.08 -2.00 -2.07
C ILE A 141 -7.42 -0.52 -2.31
N PRO A 142 -6.49 0.43 -2.05
CA PRO A 142 -6.77 1.82 -2.28
C PRO A 142 -6.68 2.17 -3.76
N GLY A 143 -7.57 3.06 -4.17
CA GLY A 143 -7.44 3.77 -5.43
C GLY A 143 -6.37 4.87 -5.37
N SER A 144 -6.49 5.83 -6.27
CA SER A 144 -5.85 7.15 -6.19
C SER A 144 -6.79 8.17 -5.55
N MET A 145 -6.28 9.39 -5.30
CA MET A 145 -7.13 10.51 -4.88
C MET A 145 -8.29 10.63 -5.86
N GLY A 146 -9.52 10.74 -5.39
CA GLY A 146 -10.68 10.94 -6.27
C GLY A 146 -11.26 9.67 -6.88
N THR A 147 -10.71 8.49 -6.57
CA THR A 147 -11.24 7.21 -7.08
C THR A 147 -11.70 6.30 -5.95
N ALA A 148 -12.43 5.24 -6.28
CA ALA A 148 -12.89 4.28 -5.28
C ALA A 148 -11.72 3.53 -4.64
N SER A 149 -11.89 3.20 -3.36
CA SER A 149 -11.07 2.23 -2.63
C SER A 149 -11.94 1.00 -2.31
N TYR A 150 -11.32 -0.13 -1.99
CA TYR A 150 -12.05 -1.38 -1.78
C TYR A 150 -11.64 -2.06 -0.48
N VAL A 151 -12.65 -2.53 0.26
CA VAL A 151 -12.47 -3.53 1.32
C VAL A 151 -12.68 -4.89 0.67
N VAL A 152 -11.72 -5.79 0.86
CA VAL A 152 -11.71 -7.09 0.19
C VAL A 152 -11.45 -8.23 1.15
N GLU A 153 -11.71 -9.44 0.68
CA GLU A 153 -11.37 -10.69 1.36
C GLU A 153 -10.60 -11.59 0.39
N GLY A 154 -9.50 -12.19 0.85
CA GLY A 154 -8.69 -13.09 0.04
C GLY A 154 -9.41 -14.38 -0.34
N LEU A 155 -9.16 -14.87 -1.56
CA LEU A 155 -9.69 -16.12 -2.08
C LEU A 155 -8.68 -17.27 -2.05
N GLY A 156 -7.41 -17.01 -1.72
CA GLY A 156 -6.36 -18.02 -1.63
C GLY A 156 -5.97 -18.62 -2.97
N ASN A 157 -5.79 -17.78 -3.99
CA ASN A 157 -5.35 -18.26 -5.30
C ASN A 157 -3.90 -18.79 -5.22
N PRO A 158 -3.67 -20.09 -5.42
CA PRO A 158 -2.34 -20.67 -5.23
C PRO A 158 -1.35 -20.21 -6.32
N VAL A 159 -1.83 -19.87 -7.52
CA VAL A 159 -0.97 -19.40 -8.63
C VAL A 159 -0.35 -18.04 -8.29
N SER A 160 -1.07 -17.20 -7.54
CA SER A 160 -0.56 -15.91 -7.06
C SER A 160 0.20 -16.01 -5.74
N LEU A 161 0.49 -17.21 -5.23
CA LEU A 161 1.03 -17.44 -3.88
C LEU A 161 0.15 -16.76 -2.82
N ASN A 162 -1.17 -16.89 -2.98
CA ASN A 162 -2.18 -16.30 -2.12
C ASN A 162 -1.96 -14.79 -1.96
N SER A 163 -1.82 -14.08 -3.09
CA SER A 163 -1.57 -12.64 -3.15
C SER A 163 -2.58 -11.92 -4.03
N SER A 164 -2.75 -10.63 -3.77
CA SER A 164 -3.58 -9.72 -4.57
C SER A 164 -2.87 -8.37 -4.78
N PRO A 165 -3.16 -7.63 -5.87
CA PRO A 165 -2.72 -6.25 -6.01
C PRO A 165 -3.09 -5.40 -4.81
N HIS A 166 -2.21 -4.47 -4.44
CA HIS A 166 -2.49 -3.52 -3.37
C HIS A 166 -3.28 -2.31 -3.85
N GLY A 167 -3.21 -1.89 -5.11
CA GLY A 167 -3.92 -0.68 -5.53
C GLY A 167 -3.70 -0.33 -6.99
N ALA A 168 -4.21 0.83 -7.40
CA ALA A 168 -3.99 1.33 -8.75
C ALA A 168 -2.50 1.65 -8.97
N GLY A 169 -1.88 0.96 -9.92
CA GLY A 169 -0.53 1.29 -10.38
C GLY A 169 -0.52 2.66 -11.04
N ARG A 170 0.61 3.38 -10.95
CA ARG A 170 0.79 4.66 -11.65
C ARG A 170 0.95 4.40 -13.16
N GLU A 171 0.25 5.20 -13.95
CA GLU A 171 0.43 5.27 -15.40
C GLU A 171 1.48 6.35 -15.75
N TYR A 172 1.50 7.43 -14.98
CA TYR A 172 2.46 8.53 -15.14
C TYR A 172 3.47 8.57 -14.00
N SER A 173 4.74 8.82 -14.33
CA SER A 173 5.72 9.25 -13.33
C SER A 173 5.26 10.54 -12.66
N ARG A 174 5.73 10.84 -11.44
CA ARG A 174 5.33 12.07 -10.73
C ARG A 174 5.69 13.33 -11.52
N THR A 175 6.90 13.34 -12.08
CA THR A 175 7.39 14.45 -12.92
C THR A 175 6.58 14.60 -14.20
N ALA A 176 6.19 13.48 -14.84
CA ALA A 176 5.34 13.53 -16.03
C ALA A 176 3.95 14.06 -15.67
N ALA A 177 3.32 13.53 -14.63
CA ALA A 177 1.99 13.96 -14.18
C ALA A 177 1.93 15.48 -13.88
N ARG A 178 2.95 16.03 -13.20
CA ARG A 178 3.05 17.49 -12.93
C ARG A 178 3.17 18.36 -14.18
N LYS A 179 3.71 17.80 -15.26
CA LYS A 179 3.83 18.51 -16.56
C LYS A 179 2.57 18.36 -17.41
N THR A 180 1.84 17.27 -17.22
CA THR A 180 0.67 16.92 -18.04
C THR A 180 -0.63 17.51 -17.50
N PHE A 181 -0.80 17.53 -16.19
CA PHE A 181 -2.05 17.90 -15.55
C PHE A 181 -1.94 19.23 -14.79
N SER A 182 -3.09 19.84 -14.55
CA SER A 182 -3.24 21.13 -13.88
C SER A 182 -3.99 21.01 -12.56
N LEU A 183 -3.86 22.01 -11.70
CA LEU A 183 -4.65 22.11 -10.47
C LEU A 183 -6.15 22.24 -10.75
N ALA A 184 -6.53 22.85 -11.88
CA ALA A 184 -7.94 22.97 -12.28
C ALA A 184 -8.54 21.60 -12.61
N GLU A 185 -7.83 20.76 -13.37
CA GLU A 185 -8.25 19.38 -13.65
C GLU A 185 -8.32 18.55 -12.37
N LEU A 186 -7.36 18.71 -11.45
CA LEU A 186 -7.41 18.03 -10.16
C LEU A 186 -8.67 18.45 -9.36
N LYS A 187 -8.98 19.75 -9.29
CA LYS A 187 -10.21 20.23 -8.62
C LYS A 187 -11.47 19.65 -9.24
N THR A 188 -11.54 19.58 -10.57
CA THR A 188 -12.65 18.95 -11.29
C THR A 188 -12.77 17.47 -10.95
N ALA A 189 -11.64 16.75 -10.94
CA ALA A 189 -11.60 15.33 -10.65
C ALA A 189 -11.93 14.99 -9.18
N MET A 190 -11.78 15.97 -8.29
CA MET A 190 -12.09 15.87 -6.85
C MET A 190 -13.46 16.47 -6.50
N LEU A 191 -14.30 16.83 -7.47
CA LEU A 191 -15.64 17.38 -7.18
C LEU A 191 -16.45 16.46 -6.26
N GLY A 192 -16.97 17.01 -5.18
CA GLY A 192 -17.70 16.27 -4.14
C GLY A 192 -16.82 15.57 -3.10
N ILE A 193 -15.49 15.73 -3.18
CA ILE A 193 -14.51 15.20 -2.22
C ILE A 193 -13.75 16.37 -1.62
N GLU A 194 -13.81 16.53 -0.31
CA GLU A 194 -13.09 17.58 0.39
C GLU A 194 -11.59 17.26 0.44
N PHE A 195 -10.76 18.19 -0.02
CA PHE A 195 -9.32 18.03 -0.02
C PHE A 195 -8.61 19.39 -0.04
N ARG A 196 -7.36 19.41 0.39
CA ARG A 196 -6.53 20.60 0.26
C ARG A 196 -6.06 20.76 -1.19
N ALA A 197 -6.63 21.72 -1.90
CA ALA A 197 -6.28 22.01 -3.29
C ALA A 197 -4.93 22.74 -3.42
N THR A 198 -3.85 21.97 -3.59
CA THR A 198 -2.48 22.47 -3.77
C THR A 198 -1.83 21.84 -5.00
N GLU A 199 -0.90 22.56 -5.64
CA GLU A 199 -0.11 22.06 -6.76
C GLU A 199 0.75 20.85 -6.38
N ALA A 200 1.10 20.71 -5.09
CA ALA A 200 1.85 19.57 -4.57
C ALA A 200 1.16 18.22 -4.82
N PHE A 201 -0.16 18.21 -5.09
CA PHE A 201 -0.96 17.01 -5.31
C PHE A 201 -1.31 16.75 -6.78
N ILE A 202 -0.81 17.56 -7.73
CA ILE A 202 -1.08 17.36 -9.16
C ILE A 202 -0.59 15.97 -9.62
N ASP A 203 0.53 15.48 -9.10
CA ASP A 203 0.99 14.13 -9.44
C ASP A 203 0.13 12.99 -8.88
N GLU A 204 -0.88 13.31 -8.08
CA GLU A 204 -1.75 12.33 -7.43
C GLU A 204 -3.18 12.34 -8.02
N ILE A 205 -3.44 13.14 -9.06
CA ILE A 205 -4.72 13.18 -9.81
C ILE A 205 -5.15 11.78 -10.29
N PRO A 206 -6.47 11.45 -10.29
CA PRO A 206 -6.96 10.16 -10.79
C PRO A 206 -6.34 9.69 -12.10
N ALA A 207 -6.25 10.60 -13.07
CA ALA A 207 -5.75 10.32 -14.42
C ALA A 207 -4.27 9.92 -14.47
N ALA A 208 -3.50 10.13 -13.41
CA ALA A 208 -2.12 9.66 -13.30
C ALA A 208 -2.00 8.16 -12.99
N TYR A 209 -3.13 7.49 -12.73
CA TYR A 209 -3.22 6.10 -12.29
C TYR A 209 -4.05 5.25 -13.25
N LYS A 210 -3.80 3.94 -13.21
CA LYS A 210 -4.64 2.95 -13.88
C LYS A 210 -6.06 2.97 -13.29
N PRO A 211 -7.10 2.70 -14.09
CA PRO A 211 -8.47 2.60 -13.58
C PRO A 211 -8.57 1.50 -12.51
N ILE A 212 -8.90 1.88 -11.27
CA ILE A 212 -8.98 0.92 -10.16
C ILE A 212 -10.02 -0.18 -10.42
N ASP A 213 -11.12 0.16 -11.10
CA ASP A 213 -12.15 -0.81 -11.47
C ASP A 213 -11.64 -1.87 -12.44
N GLN A 214 -10.65 -1.57 -13.28
CA GLN A 214 -9.98 -2.58 -14.12
C GLN A 214 -9.10 -3.49 -13.26
N VAL A 215 -8.33 -2.92 -12.31
CA VAL A 215 -7.52 -3.71 -11.38
C VAL A 215 -8.39 -4.69 -10.59
N MET A 216 -9.58 -4.25 -10.16
CA MET A 216 -10.52 -5.11 -9.45
C MET A 216 -11.12 -6.21 -10.31
N ARG A 217 -11.39 -5.95 -11.60
CA ARG A 217 -11.80 -6.99 -12.55
C ARG A 217 -10.71 -8.03 -12.76
N ASP A 218 -9.46 -7.58 -12.91
CA ASP A 218 -8.31 -8.45 -13.13
C ASP A 218 -7.97 -9.28 -11.88
N ALA A 219 -8.37 -8.82 -10.69
CA ALA A 219 -8.16 -9.50 -9.41
C ALA A 219 -9.35 -10.33 -8.92
N ALA A 220 -10.36 -10.56 -9.78
CA ALA A 220 -11.62 -11.20 -9.40
C ALA A 220 -11.47 -12.66 -8.90
N ASP A 221 -10.40 -13.34 -9.31
CA ASP A 221 -10.04 -14.70 -8.85
C ASP A 221 -9.07 -14.68 -7.65
N LEU A 222 -8.62 -13.50 -7.21
CA LEU A 222 -7.68 -13.32 -6.10
C LEU A 222 -8.39 -12.85 -4.83
N VAL A 223 -9.39 -11.98 -4.98
CA VAL A 223 -10.13 -11.38 -3.87
C VAL A 223 -11.61 -11.22 -4.18
N ARG A 224 -12.43 -11.34 -3.14
CA ARG A 224 -13.84 -10.94 -3.15
C ARG A 224 -13.98 -9.52 -2.63
N VAL A 225 -14.72 -8.66 -3.35
CA VAL A 225 -15.08 -7.34 -2.86
C VAL A 225 -16.13 -7.46 -1.75
N ARG A 226 -15.83 -6.87 -0.59
CA ARG A 226 -16.79 -6.72 0.53
C ARG A 226 -17.52 -5.39 0.44
N HIS A 227 -16.77 -4.30 0.26
CA HIS A 227 -17.32 -2.94 0.18
C HIS A 227 -16.59 -2.12 -0.87
N LYS A 228 -17.33 -1.26 -1.58
CA LYS A 228 -16.77 -0.23 -2.47
C LYS A 228 -16.86 1.12 -1.76
N LEU A 229 -15.70 1.73 -1.52
CA LEU A 229 -15.57 2.96 -0.75
C LEU A 229 -15.53 4.18 -1.68
N ARG A 230 -16.44 5.12 -1.46
CA ARG A 230 -16.45 6.45 -2.07
C ARG A 230 -15.84 7.45 -1.11
N GLN A 231 -14.81 8.16 -1.56
CA GLN A 231 -14.14 9.19 -0.76
C GLN A 231 -15.09 10.35 -0.46
N LEU A 232 -15.01 10.87 0.75
CA LEU A 232 -15.66 12.10 1.21
C LEU A 232 -14.61 13.16 1.54
N ILE A 233 -13.51 12.74 2.17
CA ILE A 233 -12.39 13.60 2.56
C ILE A 233 -11.09 12.89 2.19
N ASN A 234 -10.15 13.61 1.59
CA ASN A 234 -8.78 13.14 1.33
C ASN A 234 -7.75 14.08 1.97
N VAL A 235 -6.94 13.54 2.88
CA VAL A 235 -5.89 14.28 3.60
C VAL A 235 -4.53 13.69 3.27
N LYS A 236 -3.64 14.53 2.73
CA LYS A 236 -2.25 14.18 2.44
C LYS A 236 -1.31 15.18 3.08
N GLY A 237 -0.20 14.65 3.60
CA GLY A 237 0.90 15.48 4.09
C GLY A 237 1.57 16.25 2.98
N ASP A 238 2.17 17.39 3.34
CA ASP A 238 3.10 18.13 2.49
C ASP A 238 4.43 17.38 2.30
#